data_AF-A0A4Z1H3W9-F1
#
_entry.id   AF-A0A4Z1H3W9-F1
#
_cell.length_a   1.000
_cell.length_b   1.000
_cell.length_c   1.000
_cell.angle_alpha   90.00
_cell.angle_beta   90.00
_cell.angle_gamma   90.00
#
_symmetry.space_group_name_H-M   'P 1'
#
loop_
_entity.id
_entity.type
_entity.pdbx_description
1 polymer ?
#
loop_
_entity_poly.entity_id
_entity_poly.type
_entity_poly.pdbx_seq_one_letter_code
_entity_poly.pdbx_strand_id
1 'polypeptide(L)'
;MVIPEVTKNHINEYADKHYEDYKKLAEKLKTILVEICEKVAPYAIVQTRPKSISSFSEKIFRKSYYDPCKELTDLCGGRIIAHTTVKVEALAKEIEDRYHDEIDTNSVNHTQRLESREFGYRSIHYIIKFKQKVLDKWELGNMVNPRVEVQIRTLLEHAWADISHAYTYKSDFPIPELWKRETFRAAALLENVDTLFSRMHKGLEQYKVSYGTYMTREQIQKKIDLLWNVLITNGVTKSERADLALTIGRLSVEFGRERWAAAETYITENLIETKPDMLLQLGILRCKLHNHTEKGFIAGQEDLKNAFILFPSNTEALVALADTYELKGEHEKAQEKYKEAFGLDPSNPRVLTSHVCCQIQKHQNGDIIEYFQPLVRKAIAQSQDQIDISINLPLAFYATGLLYLFLGEKTSSFSAYSKAVKMSDNEHIIKPHIKALEKLLLPKEILGVDATLRFLRLSVKQKSKKSLQTESPVIIISVGNDQLDEKENYKFWDLVLDSFIKKFKGKILGAREDTKLGEMIDTKIKKLKNYDIEHEFYKDSLNMCEKIADCGISSKYIKLLEIEGCERSGEEYQMALALGARVGLLPGIGGQAKEILTDLDWNQTDRLQWDQQKIQAFIYENMEGFVKI
;
A
#
# COMPACT_ATOMS: atom_id res chain seq x y z
N MET A 1 21.00 0.87 -62.43
CA MET A 1 19.65 1.49 -62.37
C MET A 1 19.83 3.00 -62.34
N VAL A 2 19.19 3.72 -63.27
CA VAL A 2 19.16 5.19 -63.27
C VAL A 2 18.02 5.61 -62.35
N ILE A 3 18.31 6.45 -61.35
CA ILE A 3 17.27 7.06 -60.50
C ILE A 3 16.37 7.90 -61.41
N PRO A 4 15.03 7.71 -61.43
CA PRO A 4 14.14 8.55 -62.21
C PRO A 4 14.36 10.03 -61.89
N GLU A 5 14.45 10.88 -62.92
CA GLU A 5 14.78 12.31 -62.75
C GLU A 5 13.81 13.01 -61.78
N VAL A 6 12.53 12.62 -61.82
CA VAL A 6 11.48 13.09 -60.90
C VAL A 6 11.83 12.76 -59.44
N THR A 7 12.28 11.54 -59.15
CA THR A 7 12.68 11.13 -57.80
C THR A 7 13.91 11.90 -57.32
N LYS A 8 14.89 12.13 -58.22
CA LYS A 8 16.07 12.94 -57.92
C LYS A 8 15.70 14.39 -57.59
N ASN A 9 14.75 14.96 -58.33
CA ASN A 9 14.24 16.31 -58.07
C ASN A 9 13.59 16.43 -56.69
N HIS A 10 12.75 15.46 -56.28
CA HIS A 10 12.17 15.46 -54.93
C HIS A 10 13.22 15.31 -53.82
N ILE A 11 14.25 14.49 -54.03
CA ILE A 11 15.34 14.34 -53.05
C ILE A 11 16.10 15.66 -52.88
N ASN A 12 16.47 16.32 -53.99
CA ASN A 12 17.16 17.61 -53.96
C ASN A 12 16.26 18.71 -53.37
N GLU A 13 14.97 18.72 -53.72
CA GLU A 13 14.02 19.67 -53.14
C GLU A 13 13.93 19.53 -51.62
N TYR A 14 13.80 18.30 -51.11
CA TYR A 14 13.79 18.05 -49.68
C TYR A 14 15.11 18.47 -49.02
N ALA A 15 16.24 18.04 -49.60
CA ALA A 15 17.57 18.31 -49.05
C ALA A 15 17.91 19.80 -49.00
N ASP A 16 17.66 20.53 -50.09
CA ASP A 16 18.15 21.90 -50.28
C ASP A 16 17.17 22.94 -49.76
N LYS A 17 15.86 22.68 -49.83
CA LYS A 17 14.83 23.68 -49.51
C LYS A 17 14.11 23.45 -48.19
N HIS A 18 13.92 22.19 -47.78
CA HIS A 18 13.01 21.87 -46.67
C HIS A 18 13.71 21.28 -45.44
N TYR A 19 14.86 20.60 -45.60
CA TYR A 19 15.50 19.84 -44.52
C TYR A 19 15.89 20.70 -43.31
N GLU A 20 16.34 21.93 -43.55
CA GLU A 20 16.74 22.85 -42.48
C GLU A 20 15.54 23.32 -41.63
N ASP A 21 14.38 23.55 -42.26
CA ASP A 21 13.14 23.88 -41.55
C ASP A 21 12.66 22.69 -40.70
N TYR A 22 12.82 21.46 -41.19
CA TYR A 22 12.52 20.26 -40.39
C TYR A 22 13.48 20.04 -39.22
N LYS A 23 14.75 20.48 -39.30
CA LYS A 23 15.66 20.50 -38.14
C LYS A 23 15.16 21.45 -37.06
N LYS A 24 14.82 22.69 -37.44
CA LYS A 24 14.25 23.68 -36.52
C LYS A 24 12.95 23.19 -35.90
N LEU A 25 12.07 22.57 -36.70
CA LEU A 25 10.84 21.96 -36.20
C LEU A 25 11.12 20.85 -35.18
N ALA A 26 12.13 20.00 -35.42
CA ALA A 26 12.51 18.94 -34.49
C ALA A 26 13.04 19.49 -33.16
N GLU A 27 13.77 20.61 -33.17
CA GLU A 27 14.21 21.30 -31.94
C GLU A 27 13.02 21.88 -31.16
N LYS A 28 12.09 22.55 -31.84
CA LYS A 28 10.86 23.06 -31.21
C LYS A 28 10.02 21.93 -30.63
N LEU A 29 9.86 20.83 -31.39
CA LEU A 29 9.17 19.64 -30.92
C LEU A 29 9.85 19.06 -29.68
N LYS A 30 11.19 19.06 -29.60
CA LYS A 30 11.91 18.55 -28.43
C LYS A 30 11.53 19.32 -27.18
N THR A 31 11.55 20.66 -27.24
CA THR A 31 11.18 21.53 -26.11
C THR A 31 9.76 21.25 -25.64
N ILE A 32 8.81 21.10 -26.57
CA ILE A 32 7.41 20.79 -26.26
C ILE A 32 7.27 19.44 -25.58
N LEU A 33 7.88 18.39 -26.15
CA LEU A 33 7.76 17.04 -25.61
C LEU A 33 8.44 16.92 -24.24
N VAL A 34 9.55 17.64 -24.00
CA VAL A 34 10.20 17.72 -22.68
C VAL A 34 9.26 18.38 -21.67
N GLU A 35 8.61 19.50 -22.00
CA GLU A 35 7.67 20.18 -21.10
C GLU A 35 6.47 19.27 -20.72
N ILE A 36 5.97 18.49 -21.68
CA ILE A 36 4.93 17.48 -21.44
C ILE A 36 5.45 16.39 -20.50
N CYS A 37 6.67 15.88 -20.73
CA CYS A 37 7.27 14.84 -19.92
C CYS A 37 7.55 15.31 -18.49
N GLU A 38 8.00 16.53 -18.26
CA GLU A 38 8.25 17.07 -16.92
C GLU A 38 7.03 16.99 -15.98
N LYS A 39 5.81 17.10 -16.54
CA LYS A 39 4.56 17.03 -15.78
C LYS A 39 4.16 15.60 -15.43
N VAL A 40 4.39 14.66 -16.34
CA VAL A 40 3.80 13.31 -16.29
C VAL A 40 4.84 12.23 -16.01
N ALA A 41 5.98 12.29 -16.69
CA ALA A 41 7.04 11.30 -16.70
C ALA A 41 8.43 11.98 -16.82
N PRO A 42 8.95 12.60 -15.73
CA PRO A 42 10.14 13.47 -15.80
C PRO A 42 11.43 12.73 -16.19
N TYR A 43 11.47 11.41 -15.99
CA TYR A 43 12.61 10.58 -16.40
C TYR A 43 12.47 10.02 -17.83
N ALA A 44 11.41 10.36 -18.57
CA ALA A 44 11.23 9.88 -19.93
C ALA A 44 12.34 10.40 -20.85
N ILE A 45 12.82 9.54 -21.73
CA ILE A 45 13.82 9.92 -22.73
C ILE A 45 13.09 10.49 -23.93
N VAL A 46 13.36 11.76 -24.25
CA VAL A 46 12.80 12.44 -25.41
C VAL A 46 13.85 12.52 -26.52
N GLN A 47 13.50 11.98 -27.68
CA GLN A 47 14.29 12.05 -28.91
C GLN A 47 13.45 12.70 -29.99
N THR A 48 14.01 13.67 -30.72
CA THR A 48 13.38 14.22 -31.92
C THR A 48 14.39 14.24 -33.06
N ARG A 49 13.89 14.11 -34.29
CA ARG A 49 14.74 14.16 -35.47
C ARG A 49 13.96 14.56 -36.72
N PRO A 50 14.57 15.31 -37.64
CA PRO A 50 14.10 15.33 -39.02
C PRO A 50 14.39 13.98 -39.68
N LYS A 51 13.65 13.66 -40.73
CA LYS A 51 13.92 12.47 -41.54
C LYS A 51 15.22 12.68 -42.33
N SER A 52 16.18 11.77 -42.19
CA SER A 52 17.43 11.89 -42.97
C SER A 52 17.15 11.82 -44.47
N ILE A 53 17.96 12.50 -45.29
CA ILE A 53 17.85 12.49 -46.76
C ILE A 53 17.90 11.04 -47.29
N SER A 54 18.75 10.18 -46.72
CA SER A 54 18.83 8.76 -47.05
C SER A 54 17.52 8.02 -46.76
N SER A 55 16.92 8.22 -45.58
CA SER A 55 15.67 7.58 -45.19
C SER A 55 14.47 8.10 -45.98
N PHE A 56 14.49 9.38 -46.36
CA PHE A 56 13.51 9.99 -47.27
C PHE A 56 13.59 9.32 -48.64
N SER A 57 14.81 9.24 -49.21
CA SER A 57 15.09 8.61 -50.50
C SER A 57 14.60 7.16 -50.52
N GLU A 58 15.02 6.35 -49.54
CA GLU A 58 14.61 4.93 -49.41
C GLU A 58 13.07 4.78 -49.39
N LYS A 59 12.37 5.67 -48.67
CA LYS A 59 10.91 5.60 -48.51
C LYS A 59 10.15 5.93 -49.81
N ILE A 60 10.60 6.92 -50.58
CA ILE A 60 9.99 7.30 -51.86
C ILE A 60 10.35 6.35 -53.00
N PHE A 61 11.45 5.58 -52.88
CA PHE A 61 11.75 4.48 -53.80
C PHE A 61 10.87 3.27 -53.52
N ARG A 62 10.62 2.96 -52.25
CA ARG A 62 9.79 1.80 -51.85
C ARG A 62 8.30 2.02 -52.09
N LYS A 63 7.83 3.27 -52.02
CA LYS A 63 6.42 3.63 -52.18
C LYS A 63 6.30 4.81 -53.14
N SER A 64 5.39 4.72 -54.11
CA SER A 64 5.12 5.81 -55.04
C SER A 64 4.29 6.90 -54.37
N TYR A 65 4.78 8.13 -54.42
CA TYR A 65 4.10 9.36 -53.97
C TYR A 65 4.07 10.37 -55.11
N TYR A 66 3.06 11.23 -55.15
CA TYR A 66 2.96 12.28 -56.16
C TYR A 66 3.76 13.53 -55.76
N ASP A 67 3.64 13.94 -54.50
CA ASP A 67 4.42 15.00 -53.85
C ASP A 67 4.85 14.53 -52.45
N PRO A 68 6.01 13.84 -52.33
CA PRO A 68 6.45 13.28 -51.06
C PRO A 68 6.64 14.33 -49.95
N CYS A 69 6.98 15.58 -50.30
CA CYS A 69 7.17 16.66 -49.33
C CYS A 69 5.84 17.07 -48.67
N LYS A 70 4.72 16.95 -49.38
CA LYS A 70 3.36 17.22 -48.84
C LYS A 70 2.67 16.01 -48.22
N GLU A 71 3.02 14.82 -48.69
CA GLU A 71 2.30 13.57 -48.35
C GLU A 71 2.92 12.80 -47.18
N LEU A 72 4.24 12.84 -46.99
CA LEU A 72 4.90 12.09 -45.92
C LEU A 72 4.57 12.68 -44.54
N THR A 73 4.10 11.84 -43.63
CA THR A 73 3.68 12.25 -42.27
C THR A 73 4.84 12.26 -41.26
N ASP A 74 5.95 11.59 -41.58
CA ASP A 74 7.12 11.38 -40.70
C ASP A 74 8.36 12.15 -41.17
N LEU A 75 8.18 13.34 -41.77
CA LEU A 75 9.29 14.23 -42.16
C LEU A 75 9.99 14.85 -40.95
N CYS A 76 9.25 14.98 -39.83
CA CYS A 76 9.77 15.25 -38.50
C CYS A 76 9.12 14.26 -37.53
N GLY A 77 9.93 13.64 -36.68
CA GLY A 77 9.48 12.63 -35.73
C GLY A 77 9.94 12.95 -34.31
N GLY A 78 9.04 12.74 -33.35
CA GLY A 78 9.32 12.76 -31.92
C GLY A 78 9.11 11.37 -31.31
N ARG A 79 9.91 11.02 -30.32
CA ARG A 79 9.79 9.78 -29.57
C ARG A 79 9.92 10.08 -28.09
N ILE A 80 8.97 9.57 -27.32
CA ILE A 80 8.97 9.59 -25.85
C ILE A 80 9.10 8.15 -25.37
N ILE A 81 10.15 7.88 -24.61
CA ILE A 81 10.43 6.56 -24.04
C ILE A 81 10.21 6.66 -22.53
N ALA A 82 9.09 6.09 -22.06
CA ALA A 82 8.70 6.07 -20.67
C ALA A 82 9.14 4.77 -19.97
N HIS A 83 9.12 4.78 -18.64
CA HIS A 83 9.57 3.65 -17.83
C HIS A 83 8.51 2.56 -17.64
N THR A 84 7.22 2.91 -17.73
CA THR A 84 6.11 1.99 -17.50
C THR A 84 4.97 2.26 -18.46
N THR A 85 4.12 1.27 -18.69
CA THR A 85 2.92 1.39 -19.53
C THR A 85 1.96 2.45 -19.00
N VAL A 86 1.79 2.55 -17.68
CA VAL A 86 0.96 3.59 -17.05
C VAL A 86 1.42 5.00 -17.40
N LYS A 87 2.75 5.22 -17.50
CA LYS A 87 3.29 6.51 -17.92
C LYS A 87 3.09 6.76 -19.42
N VAL A 88 3.16 5.73 -20.25
CA VAL A 88 2.82 5.82 -21.69
C VAL A 88 1.37 6.29 -21.86
N GLU A 89 0.42 5.66 -21.16
CA GLU A 89 -1.00 6.03 -21.20
C GLU A 89 -1.24 7.47 -20.72
N ALA A 90 -0.60 7.88 -19.62
CA ALA A 90 -0.73 9.24 -19.10
C ALA A 90 -0.15 10.30 -20.06
N LEU A 91 0.97 10.01 -20.71
CA LEU A 91 1.56 10.89 -21.73
C LEU A 91 0.70 10.96 -22.99
N ALA A 92 0.11 9.84 -23.40
CA ALA A 92 -0.81 9.77 -24.53
C ALA A 92 -2.02 10.69 -24.28
N LYS A 93 -2.63 10.59 -23.09
CA LYS A 93 -3.74 11.45 -22.70
C LYS A 93 -3.36 12.94 -22.67
N GLU A 94 -2.22 13.32 -22.11
CA GLU A 94 -1.78 14.74 -22.11
C GLU A 94 -1.56 15.27 -23.54
N ILE A 95 -1.06 14.44 -24.46
CA ILE A 95 -0.94 14.82 -25.87
C ILE A 95 -2.31 14.97 -26.53
N GLU A 96 -3.24 14.04 -26.29
CA GLU A 96 -4.61 14.10 -26.79
C GLU A 96 -5.35 15.34 -26.28
N ASP A 97 -5.27 15.63 -24.99
CA ASP A 97 -5.91 16.78 -24.35
C ASP A 97 -5.34 18.10 -24.90
N ARG A 98 -4.02 18.17 -25.13
CA ARG A 98 -3.33 19.38 -25.58
C ARG A 98 -3.47 19.66 -27.08
N TYR A 99 -3.57 18.61 -27.91
CA TYR A 99 -3.54 18.70 -29.37
C TYR A 99 -4.78 18.10 -30.04
N HIS A 100 -5.88 17.98 -29.32
CA HIS A 100 -7.13 17.36 -29.79
C HIS A 100 -7.54 17.82 -31.20
N ASP A 101 -7.53 19.14 -31.45
CA ASP A 101 -7.92 19.74 -32.74
C ASP A 101 -6.85 19.60 -33.84
N GLU A 102 -5.60 19.30 -33.46
CA GLU A 102 -4.45 19.19 -34.35
C GLU A 102 -4.08 17.75 -34.72
N ILE A 103 -4.61 16.75 -34.00
CA ILE A 103 -4.40 15.34 -34.30
C ILE A 103 -5.12 14.99 -35.61
N ASP A 104 -4.37 14.52 -36.60
CA ASP A 104 -4.91 14.14 -37.91
C ASP A 104 -5.91 12.99 -37.73
N THR A 105 -7.05 13.01 -38.42
CA THR A 105 -8.07 11.95 -38.35
C THR A 105 -7.57 10.60 -38.86
N ASN A 106 -6.50 10.61 -39.67
CA ASN A 106 -5.77 9.40 -40.07
C ASN A 106 -4.68 8.98 -39.09
N SER A 107 -4.56 9.63 -37.92
CA SER A 107 -3.70 9.16 -36.83
C SER A 107 -4.17 7.76 -36.43
N VAL A 108 -3.42 6.76 -36.88
CA VAL A 108 -3.73 5.37 -36.58
C VAL A 108 -3.28 5.12 -35.15
N ASN A 109 -4.24 5.02 -34.23
CA ASN A 109 -3.97 4.34 -32.97
C ASN A 109 -3.74 2.86 -33.32
N HIS A 110 -2.47 2.46 -33.45
CA HIS A 110 -2.07 1.09 -33.82
C HIS A 110 -2.54 0.03 -32.82
N THR A 111 -3.23 0.39 -31.73
CA THR A 111 -3.94 -0.55 -30.85
C THR A 111 -5.10 -1.28 -31.54
N GLN A 112 -5.69 -0.76 -32.63
CA GLN A 112 -6.93 -1.31 -33.21
C GLN A 112 -6.76 -2.15 -34.48
N ARG A 113 -5.54 -2.38 -34.98
CA ARG A 113 -5.31 -3.22 -36.17
C ARG A 113 -4.17 -4.19 -35.94
N LEU A 114 -4.51 -5.35 -35.37
CA LEU A 114 -3.75 -6.58 -35.57
C LEU A 114 -4.67 -7.59 -36.23
N GLU A 115 -4.16 -8.30 -37.23
CA GLU A 115 -4.74 -9.59 -37.56
C GLU A 115 -4.56 -10.52 -36.35
N SER A 116 -5.49 -11.47 -36.16
CA SER A 116 -5.58 -12.37 -34.98
C SER A 116 -4.31 -13.16 -34.58
N ARG A 117 -3.20 -13.03 -35.31
CA ARG A 117 -1.95 -13.81 -35.17
C ARG A 117 -0.76 -13.02 -34.60
N GLU A 118 -0.86 -11.72 -34.43
CA GLU A 118 0.25 -10.88 -33.97
C GLU A 118 0.11 -10.58 -32.47
N PHE A 119 1.04 -11.09 -31.66
CA PHE A 119 1.32 -10.58 -30.32
C PHE A 119 2.54 -9.67 -30.43
N GLY A 120 2.43 -8.43 -29.98
CA GLY A 120 3.53 -7.48 -30.14
C GLY A 120 3.30 -6.13 -29.47
N TYR A 121 4.41 -5.62 -28.95
CA TYR A 121 4.60 -4.29 -28.36
C TYR A 121 3.89 -3.15 -29.10
N ARG A 122 3.16 -2.31 -28.34
CA ARG A 122 2.13 -1.38 -28.83
C ARG A 122 2.62 0.04 -28.65
N SER A 123 3.36 0.54 -29.62
CA SER A 123 3.65 1.97 -29.63
C SER A 123 2.41 2.77 -30.01
N ILE A 124 2.14 3.82 -29.25
CA ILE A 124 1.13 4.83 -29.59
C ILE A 124 1.76 5.83 -30.55
N HIS A 125 1.11 6.09 -31.69
CA HIS A 125 1.59 6.99 -32.73
C HIS A 125 0.54 8.07 -32.98
N TYR A 126 0.92 9.33 -32.79
CA TYR A 126 0.09 10.48 -33.14
C TYR A 126 0.69 11.21 -34.33
N ILE A 127 -0.15 11.60 -35.29
CA ILE A 127 0.23 12.54 -36.34
C ILE A 127 -0.37 13.89 -35.97
N ILE A 128 0.47 14.82 -35.55
CA ILE A 128 0.05 16.16 -35.12
C ILE A 128 0.34 17.14 -36.24
N LYS A 129 -0.68 17.90 -36.67
CA LYS A 129 -0.56 18.96 -37.67
C LYS A 129 -0.60 20.33 -37.00
N PHE A 130 0.54 21.00 -36.91
CA PHE A 130 0.58 22.33 -36.28
C PHE A 130 -0.18 23.38 -37.10
N LYS A 131 -0.97 24.21 -36.41
CA LYS A 131 -1.72 25.34 -36.98
C LYS A 131 -0.75 26.46 -37.44
N GLN A 132 -1.11 27.17 -38.51
CA GLN A 132 -0.28 28.23 -39.12
C GLN A 132 0.23 29.27 -38.10
N LYS A 133 -0.66 29.75 -37.21
CA LYS A 133 -0.31 30.73 -36.17
C LYS A 133 0.82 30.28 -35.23
N VAL A 134 0.96 28.96 -35.02
CA VAL A 134 2.04 28.39 -34.21
C VAL A 134 3.34 28.38 -35.01
N LEU A 135 3.28 28.01 -36.29
CA LEU A 135 4.43 27.99 -37.19
C LEU A 135 4.99 29.39 -37.43
N ASP A 136 4.14 30.40 -37.60
CA ASP A 136 4.57 31.79 -37.77
C ASP A 136 5.39 32.29 -36.58
N LYS A 137 4.99 31.92 -35.35
CA LYS A 137 5.74 32.23 -34.12
C LYS A 137 7.08 31.52 -34.02
N TRP A 138 7.23 30.38 -34.69
CA TRP A 138 8.48 29.62 -34.73
C TRP A 138 9.34 29.97 -35.94
N GLU A 139 8.94 30.99 -36.72
CA GLU A 139 9.61 31.38 -37.98
C GLU A 139 9.61 30.23 -39.02
N LEU A 140 8.57 29.40 -38.98
CA LEU A 140 8.36 28.22 -39.83
C LEU A 140 7.08 28.33 -40.68
N GLY A 141 6.56 29.55 -40.87
CA GLY A 141 5.29 29.80 -41.54
C GLY A 141 5.21 29.31 -43.00
N ASN A 142 6.35 29.13 -43.67
CA ASN A 142 6.41 28.70 -45.07
C ASN A 142 6.57 27.17 -45.24
N MET A 143 6.47 26.40 -44.15
CA MET A 143 6.65 24.94 -44.21
C MET A 143 5.61 24.27 -45.12
N VAL A 144 6.10 23.44 -46.05
CA VAL A 144 5.26 22.72 -47.02
C VAL A 144 4.34 21.69 -46.34
N ASN A 145 4.79 21.10 -45.24
CA ASN A 145 4.01 20.11 -44.50
C ASN A 145 4.36 20.17 -43.00
N PRO A 146 3.50 20.75 -42.16
CA PRO A 146 3.75 20.93 -40.73
C PRO A 146 3.28 19.76 -39.87
N ARG A 147 3.22 18.55 -40.44
CA ARG A 147 2.91 17.33 -39.70
C ARG A 147 4.15 16.79 -38.99
N VAL A 148 3.96 16.30 -37.77
CA VAL A 148 4.96 15.55 -37.01
C VAL A 148 4.36 14.22 -36.55
N GLU A 149 5.18 13.17 -36.55
CA GLU A 149 4.82 11.88 -35.97
C GLU A 149 5.41 11.78 -34.57
N VAL A 150 4.56 11.64 -33.53
CA VAL A 150 4.98 11.45 -32.15
C VAL A 150 4.71 10.01 -31.73
N GLN A 151 5.77 9.29 -31.36
CA GLN A 151 5.73 7.91 -30.89
C GLN A 151 5.92 7.86 -29.38
N ILE A 152 5.02 7.22 -28.65
CA ILE A 152 5.13 6.99 -27.21
C ILE A 152 5.31 5.50 -27.00
N ARG A 153 6.34 5.13 -26.21
CA ARG A 153 6.70 3.73 -25.93
C ARG A 153 7.26 3.56 -24.52
N THR A 154 7.20 2.34 -23.98
CA THR A 154 8.08 1.93 -22.86
C THR A 154 9.53 1.72 -23.32
N LEU A 155 10.47 1.65 -22.37
CA LEU A 155 11.87 1.30 -22.62
C LEU A 155 12.01 -0.06 -23.31
N LEU A 156 11.22 -1.06 -22.91
CA LEU A 156 11.31 -2.40 -23.49
C LEU A 156 10.64 -2.49 -24.86
N GLU A 157 9.56 -1.75 -25.13
CA GLU A 157 9.02 -1.65 -26.50
C GLU A 157 10.00 -0.94 -27.43
N HIS A 158 10.72 0.07 -26.90
CA HIS A 158 11.77 0.74 -27.66
C HIS A 158 12.90 -0.24 -27.99
N ALA A 159 13.40 -1.00 -27.02
CA ALA A 159 14.46 -1.98 -27.23
C ALA A 159 14.05 -3.06 -28.25
N TRP A 160 12.85 -3.63 -28.11
CA TRP A 160 12.35 -4.61 -29.06
C TRP A 160 12.22 -4.04 -30.47
N ALA A 161 11.66 -2.84 -30.59
CA ALA A 161 11.45 -2.22 -31.90
C ALA A 161 12.76 -1.82 -32.57
N ASP A 162 13.76 -1.36 -31.82
CA ASP A 162 15.06 -1.01 -32.37
C ASP A 162 15.75 -2.25 -32.99
N ILE A 163 15.75 -3.37 -32.25
CA ILE A 163 16.28 -4.66 -32.73
C ILE A 163 15.46 -5.17 -33.93
N SER A 164 14.13 -5.22 -33.81
CA SER A 164 13.26 -5.74 -34.87
C SER A 164 13.32 -4.89 -36.15
N HIS A 165 13.41 -3.57 -36.03
CA HIS A 165 13.59 -2.70 -37.20
C HIS A 165 14.92 -2.93 -37.90
N ALA A 166 16.01 -3.12 -37.15
CA ALA A 166 17.33 -3.35 -37.71
C ALA A 166 17.44 -4.70 -38.43
N TYR A 167 16.92 -5.78 -37.84
CA TYR A 167 17.15 -7.14 -38.32
C TYR A 167 15.99 -7.78 -39.08
N THR A 168 14.77 -7.29 -38.92
CA THR A 168 13.57 -7.90 -39.55
C THR A 168 12.96 -7.01 -40.64
N TYR A 169 12.84 -5.70 -40.38
CA TYR A 169 12.13 -4.79 -41.28
C TYR A 169 13.01 -4.11 -42.33
N LYS A 170 14.30 -3.94 -42.03
CA LYS A 170 15.32 -3.40 -42.95
C LYS A 170 16.29 -4.47 -43.46
N SER A 171 15.94 -5.75 -43.34
CA SER A 171 16.81 -6.81 -43.85
C SER A 171 16.89 -6.76 -45.37
N ASP A 172 18.10 -6.95 -45.91
CA ASP A 172 18.35 -7.01 -47.36
C ASP A 172 17.81 -8.29 -48.03
N PHE A 173 17.20 -9.18 -47.25
CA PHE A 173 16.69 -10.48 -47.68
C PHE A 173 15.37 -10.81 -46.98
N PRO A 174 14.51 -11.64 -47.61
CA PRO A 174 13.25 -12.07 -47.00
C PRO A 174 13.52 -12.93 -45.76
N ILE A 175 13.00 -12.50 -44.61
CA ILE A 175 13.15 -13.22 -43.34
C ILE A 175 12.24 -14.46 -43.32
N PRO A 176 12.79 -15.66 -43.06
CA PRO A 176 11.99 -16.86 -42.84
C PRO A 176 10.95 -16.69 -41.71
N GLU A 177 9.76 -17.27 -41.89
CA GLU A 177 8.65 -17.19 -40.91
C GLU A 177 9.04 -17.64 -39.50
N LEU A 178 9.97 -18.60 -39.38
CA LEU A 178 10.51 -19.04 -38.09
C LEU A 178 11.12 -17.87 -37.30
N TRP A 179 11.94 -17.05 -37.95
CA TRP A 179 12.63 -15.94 -37.28
C TRP A 179 11.68 -14.77 -36.99
N LYS A 180 10.70 -14.52 -37.86
CA LYS A 180 9.60 -13.59 -37.53
C LYS A 180 8.87 -14.04 -36.27
N ARG A 181 8.55 -15.33 -36.17
CA ARG A 181 7.92 -15.90 -34.98
C ARG A 181 8.78 -15.75 -33.72
N GLU A 182 10.10 -15.92 -33.81
CA GLU A 182 11.01 -15.67 -32.68
C GLU A 182 10.97 -14.19 -32.23
N THR A 183 10.89 -13.24 -33.16
CA THR A 183 10.74 -11.82 -32.77
C THR A 183 9.42 -11.55 -32.04
N PHE A 184 8.32 -12.18 -32.45
CA PHE A 184 7.04 -12.08 -31.74
C PHE A 184 7.09 -12.74 -30.35
N ARG A 185 7.79 -13.87 -30.20
CA ARG A 185 8.04 -14.49 -28.89
C ARG A 185 8.82 -13.57 -27.96
N ALA A 186 9.86 -12.94 -28.47
CA ALA A 186 10.64 -11.96 -27.69
C ALA A 186 9.76 -10.77 -27.24
N ALA A 187 8.86 -10.29 -28.11
CA ALA A 187 7.90 -9.24 -27.77
C ALA A 187 7.01 -9.65 -26.60
N ALA A 188 6.42 -10.86 -26.67
CA ALA A 188 5.53 -11.37 -25.63
C ALA A 188 6.25 -11.56 -24.27
N LEU A 189 7.51 -12.02 -24.28
CA LEU A 189 8.29 -12.16 -23.05
C LEU A 189 8.57 -10.81 -22.41
N LEU A 190 8.99 -9.84 -23.22
CA LEU A 190 9.29 -8.50 -22.75
C LEU A 190 8.02 -7.78 -22.26
N GLU A 191 6.85 -8.01 -22.87
CA GLU A 191 5.56 -7.48 -22.38
C GLU A 191 5.23 -8.01 -20.97
N ASN A 192 5.51 -9.29 -20.69
CA ASN A 192 5.39 -9.83 -19.33
C ASN A 192 6.35 -9.14 -18.35
N VAL A 193 7.57 -8.82 -18.80
CA VAL A 193 8.56 -8.10 -17.98
C VAL A 193 8.11 -6.66 -17.71
N ASP A 194 7.54 -5.95 -18.70
CA ASP A 194 6.96 -4.61 -18.50
C ASP A 194 5.79 -4.63 -17.50
N THR A 195 4.95 -5.66 -17.57
CA THR A 195 3.87 -5.89 -16.60
C THR A 195 4.44 -6.12 -15.20
N LEU A 196 5.51 -6.91 -15.09
CA LEU A 196 6.19 -7.16 -13.83
C LEU A 196 6.81 -5.87 -13.25
N PHE A 197 7.52 -5.08 -14.06
CA PHE A 197 8.09 -3.80 -13.62
C PHE A 197 6.99 -2.81 -13.21
N SER A 198 5.88 -2.76 -13.94
CA SER A 198 4.74 -1.92 -13.58
C SER A 198 4.13 -2.34 -12.23
N ARG A 199 3.95 -3.65 -12.00
CA ARG A 199 3.49 -4.19 -10.72
C ARG A 199 4.47 -3.90 -9.58
N MET A 200 5.77 -4.12 -9.81
CA MET A 200 6.81 -3.80 -8.84
C MET A 200 6.85 -2.31 -8.50
N HIS A 201 6.79 -1.43 -9.50
CA HIS A 201 6.77 0.01 -9.30
C HIS A 201 5.55 0.42 -8.48
N LYS A 202 4.35 -0.08 -8.82
CA LYS A 202 3.13 0.15 -8.03
C LYS A 202 3.27 -0.32 -6.58
N GLY A 203 3.80 -1.54 -6.38
CA GLY A 203 4.07 -2.08 -5.04
C GLY A 203 5.08 -1.24 -4.26
N LEU A 204 6.18 -0.81 -4.88
CA LEU A 204 7.20 0.01 -4.23
C LEU A 204 6.72 1.44 -3.93
N GLU A 205 5.90 2.04 -4.80
CA GLU A 205 5.27 3.33 -4.51
C GLU A 205 4.26 3.23 -3.36
N GLN A 206 3.47 2.16 -3.30
CA GLN A 206 2.59 1.90 -2.15
C GLN A 206 3.39 1.60 -0.87
N TYR A 207 4.46 0.81 -0.96
CA TYR A 207 5.39 0.55 0.14
C TYR A 207 6.05 1.85 0.64
N LYS A 208 6.41 2.76 -0.29
CA LYS A 208 6.92 4.09 0.04
C LYS A 208 5.96 4.89 0.93
N VAL A 209 4.66 4.77 0.70
CA VAL A 209 3.64 5.41 1.53
C VAL A 209 3.58 4.80 2.93
N SER A 210 3.88 3.51 3.07
CA SER A 210 3.87 2.77 4.34
C SER A 210 5.21 2.76 5.09
N TYR A 211 6.25 3.50 4.64
CA TYR A 211 7.57 3.47 5.28
C TYR A 211 7.58 3.74 6.79
N GLY A 212 6.59 4.49 7.31
CA GLY A 212 6.48 4.78 8.73
C GLY A 212 6.29 3.54 9.61
N THR A 213 5.75 2.44 9.08
CA THR A 213 5.29 1.31 9.92
C THR A 213 6.40 0.37 10.38
N TYR A 214 7.57 0.38 9.72
CA TYR A 214 8.73 -0.44 10.09
C TYR A 214 9.86 0.37 10.72
N MET A 215 9.67 1.67 10.81
CA MET A 215 10.66 2.58 11.38
C MET A 215 10.28 2.90 12.81
N THR A 216 11.26 2.87 13.71
CA THR A 216 11.06 3.46 15.04
C THR A 216 10.74 4.95 14.86
N ARG A 217 10.02 5.56 15.81
CA ARG A 217 9.76 7.02 15.79
C ARG A 217 11.03 7.84 15.58
N GLU A 218 12.17 7.39 16.10
CA GLU A 218 13.46 8.03 15.88
C GLU A 218 13.94 7.94 14.42
N GLN A 219 13.76 6.78 13.78
CA GLN A 219 14.09 6.59 12.37
C GLN A 219 13.18 7.44 11.45
N ILE A 220 11.87 7.48 11.75
CA ILE A 220 10.92 8.34 11.00
C ILE A 220 11.34 9.81 11.16
N GLN A 221 11.69 10.24 12.38
CA GLN A 221 12.16 11.61 12.62
C GLN A 221 13.39 11.96 11.78
N LYS A 222 14.44 11.14 11.86
CA LYS A 222 15.67 11.34 11.07
C LYS A 222 15.39 11.41 9.57
N LYS A 223 14.43 10.61 9.10
CA LYS A 223 14.02 10.63 7.69
C LYS A 223 13.28 11.91 7.32
N ILE A 224 12.35 12.38 8.16
CA ILE A 224 11.67 13.66 7.97
C ILE A 224 12.71 14.80 7.92
N ASP A 225 13.66 14.83 8.86
CA ASP A 225 14.70 15.86 8.92
C ASP A 225 15.57 15.85 7.65
N LEU A 226 15.97 14.66 7.18
CA LEU A 226 16.71 14.51 5.93
C LEU A 226 15.91 15.06 4.73
N LEU A 227 14.66 14.62 4.58
CA LEU A 227 13.81 15.03 3.44
C LEU A 227 13.52 16.54 3.48
N TRP A 228 13.33 17.10 4.67
CA TRP A 228 13.11 18.53 4.85
C TRP A 228 14.35 19.34 4.44
N ASN A 229 15.55 18.91 4.84
CA ASN A 229 16.81 19.53 4.42
C ASN A 229 16.98 19.52 2.89
N VAL A 230 16.58 18.43 2.21
CA VAL A 230 16.59 18.37 0.75
C VAL A 230 15.54 19.33 0.16
N LEU A 231 14.32 19.36 0.72
CA LEU A 231 13.22 20.19 0.24
C LEU A 231 13.58 21.69 0.22
N ILE A 232 14.30 22.18 1.23
CA ILE A 232 14.70 23.59 1.34
C ILE A 232 15.96 23.94 0.53
N THR A 233 16.60 22.96 -0.11
CA THR A 233 17.83 23.18 -0.88
C THR A 233 17.54 23.89 -2.21
N ASN A 234 18.39 24.85 -2.59
CA ASN A 234 18.29 25.54 -3.88
C ASN A 234 18.54 24.58 -5.04
N GLY A 235 17.78 24.72 -6.13
CA GLY A 235 17.91 23.91 -7.34
C GLY A 235 16.93 22.72 -7.44
N VAL A 236 16.19 22.40 -6.38
CA VAL A 236 15.12 21.39 -6.42
C VAL A 236 13.94 21.91 -7.23
N THR A 237 13.50 21.14 -8.23
CA THR A 237 12.39 21.50 -9.14
C THR A 237 11.05 21.54 -8.39
N LYS A 238 10.06 22.23 -8.98
CA LYS A 238 8.71 22.30 -8.40
C LYS A 238 8.09 20.91 -8.20
N SER A 239 8.29 19.99 -9.15
CA SER A 239 7.75 18.64 -9.08
C SER A 239 8.41 17.82 -7.96
N GLU A 240 9.73 17.92 -7.79
CA GLU A 240 10.45 17.22 -6.72
C GLU A 240 10.08 17.76 -5.34
N ARG A 241 9.92 19.08 -5.18
CA ARG A 241 9.45 19.67 -3.91
C ARG A 241 8.08 19.14 -3.52
N ALA A 242 7.17 19.02 -4.48
CA ALA A 242 5.84 18.46 -4.27
C ALA A 242 5.91 17.00 -3.79
N ASP A 243 6.76 16.16 -4.39
CA ASP A 243 6.91 14.75 -4.00
C ASP A 243 7.57 14.60 -2.62
N LEU A 244 8.57 15.44 -2.31
CA LEU A 244 9.19 15.50 -0.99
C LEU A 244 8.19 15.96 0.08
N ALA A 245 7.43 17.03 -0.18
CA ALA A 245 6.41 17.55 0.73
C ALA A 245 5.32 16.51 1.02
N LEU A 246 4.85 15.81 -0.02
CA LEU A 246 3.90 14.71 0.12
C LEU A 246 4.46 13.57 1.00
N THR A 247 5.72 13.21 0.80
CA THR A 247 6.39 12.17 1.58
C THR A 247 6.56 12.58 3.04
N ILE A 248 7.04 13.81 3.30
CA ILE A 248 7.17 14.38 4.64
C ILE A 248 5.81 14.40 5.33
N GLY A 249 4.76 14.84 4.63
CA GLY A 249 3.42 14.92 5.17
C GLY A 249 2.88 13.56 5.59
N ARG A 250 3.03 12.53 4.74
CA ARG A 250 2.67 11.14 5.04
C ARG A 250 3.39 10.60 6.28
N LEU A 251 4.72 10.77 6.36
CA LEU A 251 5.52 10.32 7.51
C LEU A 251 5.17 11.10 8.79
N SER A 252 4.77 12.36 8.68
CA SER A 252 4.42 13.21 9.82
C SER A 252 3.11 12.78 10.49
N VAL A 253 2.20 12.12 9.75
CA VAL A 253 0.92 11.62 10.30
C VAL A 253 1.13 10.64 11.45
N GLU A 254 2.21 9.85 11.38
CA GLU A 254 2.55 8.83 12.39
C GLU A 254 2.87 9.40 13.78
N PHE A 255 3.24 10.69 13.86
CA PHE A 255 3.49 11.37 15.14
C PHE A 255 2.21 11.91 15.79
N GLY A 256 1.05 11.73 15.17
CA GLY A 256 -0.24 12.17 15.68
C GLY A 256 -0.52 13.65 15.46
N ARG A 257 -1.56 14.15 16.16
CA ARG A 257 -2.16 15.48 15.92
C ARG A 257 -1.17 16.64 15.98
N GLU A 258 -0.13 16.53 16.80
CA GLU A 258 0.91 17.56 16.99
C GLU A 258 1.66 17.90 15.68
N ARG A 259 1.71 16.98 14.71
CA ARG A 259 2.43 17.18 13.44
C ARG A 259 1.56 17.21 12.20
N TRP A 260 0.27 16.94 12.33
CA TRP A 260 -0.66 17.03 11.20
C TRP A 260 -0.71 18.46 10.65
N ALA A 261 -0.70 19.48 11.51
CA ALA A 261 -0.73 20.88 11.07
C ALA A 261 0.51 21.24 10.24
N ALA A 262 1.70 20.81 10.68
CA ALA A 262 2.93 20.99 9.91
C ALA A 262 2.86 20.26 8.56
N ALA A 263 2.35 19.02 8.53
CA ALA A 263 2.13 18.27 7.30
C ALA A 263 1.19 18.99 6.33
N GLU A 264 0.08 19.54 6.82
CA GLU A 264 -0.85 20.36 6.02
C GLU A 264 -0.14 21.57 5.40
N THR A 265 0.64 22.30 6.19
CA THR A 265 1.40 23.47 5.71
C THR A 265 2.38 23.07 4.61
N TYR A 266 3.23 22.07 4.84
CA TYR A 266 4.23 21.64 3.85
C TYR A 266 3.59 21.22 2.52
N ILE A 267 2.49 20.45 2.56
CA ILE A 267 1.79 20.01 1.36
C ILE A 267 1.12 21.20 0.65
N THR A 268 0.50 22.11 1.41
CA THR A 268 -0.19 23.28 0.85
C THR A 268 0.80 24.22 0.14
N GLU A 269 1.93 24.53 0.77
CA GLU A 269 2.95 25.44 0.21
C GLU A 269 3.61 24.91 -1.06
N ASN A 270 3.65 23.59 -1.24
CA ASN A 270 4.27 22.92 -2.38
C ASN A 270 3.23 22.26 -3.31
N LEU A 271 1.95 22.63 -3.19
CA LEU A 271 0.86 21.98 -3.89
C LEU A 271 1.00 22.14 -5.41
N ILE A 272 0.84 21.02 -6.11
CA ILE A 272 0.57 20.98 -7.54
C ILE A 272 -0.86 20.43 -7.66
N GLU A 273 -1.82 21.31 -7.94
CA GLU A 273 -3.25 20.94 -7.97
C GLU A 273 -3.57 19.84 -8.99
N THR A 274 -2.75 19.68 -10.03
CA THR A 274 -2.90 18.59 -11.00
C THR A 274 -2.39 17.23 -10.50
N LYS A 275 -1.79 17.14 -9.30
CA LYS A 275 -1.35 15.87 -8.70
C LYS A 275 -2.44 15.32 -7.75
N PRO A 276 -3.16 14.26 -8.12
CA PRO A 276 -4.29 13.74 -7.34
C PRO A 276 -3.88 13.23 -5.96
N ASP A 277 -2.68 12.63 -5.82
CA ASP A 277 -2.20 12.10 -4.54
C ASP A 277 -1.96 13.18 -3.49
N MET A 278 -1.57 14.39 -3.92
CA MET A 278 -1.40 15.52 -3.00
C MET A 278 -2.73 16.00 -2.48
N LEU A 279 -3.71 16.18 -3.36
CA LEU A 279 -5.07 16.57 -2.98
C LEU A 279 -5.72 15.52 -2.07
N LEU A 280 -5.53 14.24 -2.36
CA LEU A 280 -6.02 13.15 -1.51
C LEU A 280 -5.45 13.26 -0.09
N GLN A 281 -4.12 13.36 0.05
CA GLN A 281 -3.49 13.44 1.37
C GLN A 281 -3.84 14.73 2.10
N LEU A 282 -3.88 15.87 1.39
CA LEU A 282 -4.26 17.16 1.94
C LEU A 282 -5.71 17.15 2.43
N GLY A 283 -6.62 16.59 1.64
CA GLY A 283 -8.03 16.44 2.00
C GLY A 283 -8.24 15.58 3.25
N ILE A 284 -7.57 14.42 3.32
CA ILE A 284 -7.59 13.56 4.52
C ILE A 284 -7.08 14.33 5.75
N LEU A 285 -5.95 15.04 5.62
CA LEU A 285 -5.35 15.81 6.71
C LEU A 285 -6.25 16.94 7.18
N ARG A 286 -6.79 17.74 6.26
CA ARG A 286 -7.68 18.86 6.55
C ARG A 286 -8.94 18.39 7.25
N CYS A 287 -9.60 17.35 6.75
CA CYS A 287 -10.79 16.81 7.39
C CYS A 287 -10.50 16.26 8.81
N LYS A 288 -9.31 15.69 9.03
CA LYS A 288 -8.89 15.23 10.37
C LYS A 288 -8.56 16.37 11.33
N LEU A 289 -7.83 17.40 10.88
CA LEU A 289 -7.39 18.54 11.69
C LEU A 289 -8.54 19.49 12.04
N HIS A 290 -9.36 19.80 11.04
CA HIS A 290 -10.39 20.81 11.04
C HIS A 290 -11.78 20.22 11.26
N ASN A 291 -11.88 19.03 11.85
CA ASN A 291 -13.16 18.36 12.13
C ASN A 291 -14.14 19.23 12.96
N HIS A 292 -13.62 20.17 13.74
CA HIS A 292 -14.38 21.15 14.54
C HIS A 292 -14.62 22.50 13.84
N THR A 293 -13.95 22.78 12.72
CA THR A 293 -14.09 24.05 11.98
C THR A 293 -14.70 23.80 10.61
N GLU A 294 -15.90 24.34 10.38
CA GLU A 294 -16.69 24.06 9.17
C GLU A 294 -15.93 24.41 7.89
N LYS A 295 -15.29 25.58 7.83
CA LYS A 295 -14.53 26.04 6.66
C LYS A 295 -13.38 25.10 6.27
N GLY A 296 -12.58 24.67 7.24
CA GLY A 296 -11.42 23.79 6.98
C GLY A 296 -11.84 22.38 6.62
N PHE A 297 -12.92 21.88 7.23
CA PHE A 297 -13.48 20.56 6.92
C PHE A 297 -14.04 20.49 5.49
N ILE A 298 -14.80 21.51 5.08
CA ILE A 298 -15.37 21.59 3.72
C ILE A 298 -14.27 21.71 2.67
N ALA A 299 -13.22 22.51 2.95
CA ALA A 299 -12.06 22.60 2.06
C ALA A 299 -11.41 21.22 1.84
N GLY A 300 -11.24 20.44 2.92
CA GLY A 300 -10.73 19.08 2.81
C GLY A 300 -11.63 18.15 1.99
N GLN A 301 -12.96 18.24 2.13
CA GLN A 301 -13.89 17.48 1.30
C GLN A 301 -13.78 17.84 -0.19
N GLU A 302 -13.55 19.12 -0.49
CA GLU A 302 -13.37 19.59 -1.87
C GLU A 302 -12.05 19.09 -2.47
N ASP A 303 -10.96 19.07 -1.69
CA ASP A 303 -9.70 18.45 -2.12
C ASP A 303 -9.89 16.96 -2.46
N LEU A 304 -10.67 16.21 -1.66
CA LEU A 304 -10.98 14.80 -1.93
C LEU A 304 -11.80 14.62 -3.22
N LYS A 305 -12.79 15.49 -3.49
CA LYS A 305 -13.54 15.47 -4.74
C LYS A 305 -12.64 15.76 -5.94
N ASN A 306 -11.79 16.78 -5.83
CA ASN A 306 -10.86 17.15 -6.90
C ASN A 306 -9.83 16.05 -7.17
N ALA A 307 -9.34 15.37 -6.12
CA ALA A 307 -8.47 14.21 -6.26
C ALA A 307 -9.14 13.09 -7.10
N PHE A 308 -10.43 12.84 -6.89
CA PHE A 308 -11.20 11.88 -7.67
C PHE A 308 -11.48 12.36 -9.10
N ILE A 309 -11.84 13.64 -9.29
CA ILE A 309 -12.07 14.21 -10.64
C ILE A 309 -10.82 14.05 -11.52
N LEU A 310 -9.64 14.27 -10.96
CA LEU A 310 -8.37 14.11 -11.67
C LEU A 310 -8.00 12.65 -11.92
N PHE A 311 -8.37 11.74 -11.02
CA PHE A 311 -8.14 10.30 -11.16
C PHE A 311 -9.40 9.49 -10.82
N PRO A 312 -10.36 9.33 -11.76
CA PRO A 312 -11.67 8.73 -11.51
C PRO A 312 -11.66 7.23 -11.12
N SER A 313 -10.51 6.56 -11.20
CA SER A 313 -10.34 5.20 -10.67
C SER A 313 -9.82 5.17 -9.23
N ASN A 314 -9.65 6.33 -8.58
CA ASN A 314 -9.14 6.42 -7.21
C ASN A 314 -10.23 6.09 -6.17
N THR A 315 -10.36 4.81 -5.85
CA THR A 315 -11.34 4.36 -4.83
C THR A 315 -11.05 4.93 -3.44
N GLU A 316 -9.79 5.21 -3.11
CA GLU A 316 -9.39 5.77 -1.81
C GLU A 316 -9.94 7.19 -1.62
N ALA A 317 -10.00 8.02 -2.67
CA ALA A 317 -10.59 9.35 -2.59
C ALA A 317 -12.10 9.29 -2.29
N LEU A 318 -12.82 8.35 -2.91
CA LEU A 318 -14.24 8.13 -2.66
C LEU A 318 -14.51 7.59 -1.25
N VAL A 319 -13.73 6.61 -0.79
CA VAL A 319 -13.86 6.05 0.56
C VAL A 319 -13.53 7.11 1.61
N ALA A 320 -12.45 7.89 1.44
CA ALA A 320 -12.12 8.99 2.35
C ALA A 320 -13.23 10.05 2.38
N LEU A 321 -13.82 10.40 1.23
CA LEU A 321 -14.93 11.35 1.17
C LEU A 321 -16.18 10.78 1.89
N ALA A 322 -16.49 9.50 1.68
CA ALA A 322 -17.58 8.82 2.37
C ALA A 322 -17.37 8.77 3.89
N ASP A 323 -16.15 8.49 4.35
CA ASP A 323 -15.76 8.54 5.76
C ASP A 323 -16.06 9.94 6.36
N THR A 324 -15.83 11.01 5.60
CA THR A 324 -16.13 12.38 6.07
C THR A 324 -17.64 12.66 6.18
N TYR A 325 -18.45 12.14 5.26
CA TYR A 325 -19.91 12.26 5.32
C TYR A 325 -20.47 11.47 6.51
N GLU A 326 -19.96 10.27 6.77
CA GLU A 326 -20.29 9.49 7.98
C GLU A 326 -19.97 10.27 9.26
N LEU A 327 -18.81 10.95 9.31
CA LEU A 327 -18.42 11.77 10.47
C LEU A 327 -19.38 12.95 10.72
N LYS A 328 -20.07 13.45 9.69
CA LYS A 328 -21.07 14.52 9.80
C LYS A 328 -22.50 14.01 9.96
N GLY A 329 -22.70 12.68 9.98
CA GLY A 329 -24.03 12.06 10.05
C GLY A 329 -24.79 12.10 8.72
N GLU A 330 -24.12 12.43 7.61
CA GLU A 330 -24.69 12.48 6.26
C GLU A 330 -24.69 11.07 5.63
N HIS A 331 -25.36 10.13 6.28
CA HIS A 331 -25.30 8.69 5.96
C HIS A 331 -25.70 8.35 4.51
N GLU A 332 -26.67 9.05 3.94
CA GLU A 332 -27.10 8.82 2.56
C GLU A 332 -26.00 9.16 1.55
N LYS A 333 -25.34 10.31 1.71
CA LYS A 333 -24.21 10.71 0.85
C LYS A 333 -23.01 9.78 1.02
N ALA A 334 -22.74 9.36 2.26
CA ALA A 334 -21.69 8.38 2.51
C ALA A 334 -21.97 7.06 1.79
N GLN A 335 -23.20 6.58 1.86
CA GLN A 335 -23.62 5.35 1.19
C GLN A 335 -23.44 5.43 -0.33
N GLU A 336 -23.85 6.54 -0.94
CA GLU A 336 -23.66 6.75 -2.39
C GLU A 336 -22.18 6.64 -2.77
N LYS A 337 -21.29 7.28 -2.00
CA LYS A 337 -19.84 7.26 -2.27
C LYS A 337 -19.20 5.90 -2.01
N TYR A 338 -19.60 5.18 -0.96
CA TYR A 338 -19.16 3.79 -0.77
C TYR A 338 -19.64 2.87 -1.90
N LYS A 339 -20.86 3.06 -2.40
CA LYS A 339 -21.39 2.30 -3.54
C LYS A 339 -20.64 2.61 -4.83
N GLU A 340 -20.31 3.87 -5.07
CA GLU A 340 -19.49 4.30 -6.21
C GLU A 340 -18.09 3.67 -6.16
N ALA A 341 -17.42 3.72 -4.99
CA ALA A 341 -16.11 3.08 -4.80
C ALA A 341 -16.18 1.56 -5.01
N PHE A 342 -17.22 0.92 -4.49
CA PHE A 342 -17.47 -0.51 -4.67
C PHE A 342 -17.67 -0.89 -6.13
N GLY A 343 -18.34 -0.05 -6.92
CA GLY A 343 -18.50 -0.28 -8.36
C GLY A 343 -17.18 -0.29 -9.14
N LEU A 344 -16.15 0.43 -8.66
CA LEU A 344 -14.84 0.53 -9.31
C LEU A 344 -13.90 -0.62 -8.94
N ASP A 345 -13.80 -0.98 -7.65
CA ASP A 345 -12.99 -2.12 -7.19
C ASP A 345 -13.68 -2.87 -6.03
N PRO A 346 -14.58 -3.81 -6.34
CA PRO A 346 -15.31 -4.60 -5.34
C PRO A 346 -14.41 -5.50 -4.48
N SER A 347 -13.19 -5.79 -4.94
CA SER A 347 -12.26 -6.70 -4.27
C SER A 347 -11.31 -6.01 -3.31
N ASN A 348 -11.15 -4.69 -3.41
CA ASN A 348 -10.30 -3.93 -2.51
C ASN A 348 -10.77 -4.09 -1.05
N PRO A 349 -9.88 -4.47 -0.11
CA PRO A 349 -10.26 -4.75 1.28
C PRO A 349 -10.96 -3.58 1.98
N ARG A 350 -10.46 -2.36 1.81
CA ARG A 350 -11.05 -1.17 2.44
C ARG A 350 -12.39 -0.81 1.81
N VAL A 351 -12.48 -0.86 0.48
CA VAL A 351 -13.73 -0.58 -0.25
C VAL A 351 -14.82 -1.57 0.16
N LEU A 352 -14.51 -2.88 0.14
CA LEU A 352 -15.47 -3.93 0.47
C LEU A 352 -15.94 -3.81 1.93
N THR A 353 -15.02 -3.66 2.88
CA THR A 353 -15.37 -3.52 4.30
C THR A 353 -16.24 -2.29 4.57
N SER A 354 -15.87 -1.12 4.04
CA SER A 354 -16.68 0.09 4.19
C SER A 354 -18.08 -0.06 3.58
N HIS A 355 -18.18 -0.67 2.39
CA HIS A 355 -19.46 -0.91 1.73
C HIS A 355 -20.35 -1.87 2.52
N VAL A 356 -19.81 -3.03 2.90
CA VAL A 356 -20.55 -4.07 3.64
C VAL A 356 -21.01 -3.54 5.00
N CYS A 357 -20.14 -2.87 5.75
CA CYS A 357 -20.52 -2.22 7.01
C CYS A 357 -21.67 -1.22 6.84
N CYS A 358 -21.62 -0.39 5.80
CA CYS A 358 -22.67 0.57 5.49
C CYS A 358 -24.02 -0.13 5.19
N GLN A 359 -24.00 -1.23 4.41
CA GLN A 359 -25.22 -1.99 4.10
C GLN A 359 -25.80 -2.66 5.36
N ILE A 360 -24.96 -3.26 6.18
CA ILE A 360 -25.36 -3.87 7.45
C ILE A 360 -26.04 -2.83 8.35
N GLN A 361 -25.44 -1.65 8.49
CA GLN A 361 -25.99 -0.58 9.33
C GLN A 361 -27.34 -0.08 8.79
N LYS A 362 -27.48 0.07 7.47
CA LYS A 362 -28.74 0.52 6.85
C LYS A 362 -29.88 -0.46 7.05
N HIS A 363 -29.60 -1.75 6.87
CA HIS A 363 -30.63 -2.79 6.91
C HIS A 363 -30.80 -3.41 8.30
N GLN A 364 -29.92 -3.07 9.25
CA GLN A 364 -29.85 -3.68 10.59
C GLN A 364 -29.83 -5.21 10.52
N ASN A 365 -29.14 -5.76 9.51
CA ASN A 365 -29.15 -7.19 9.21
C ASN A 365 -27.75 -7.66 8.76
N GLY A 366 -27.18 -8.59 9.52
CA GLY A 366 -25.90 -9.23 9.22
C GLY A 366 -25.97 -10.30 8.12
N ASP A 367 -27.15 -10.81 7.78
CA ASP A 367 -27.31 -11.90 6.80
C ASP A 367 -26.86 -11.48 5.39
N ILE A 368 -26.79 -10.17 5.13
CA ILE A 368 -26.31 -9.65 3.85
C ILE A 368 -24.86 -10.08 3.56
N ILE A 369 -24.08 -10.40 4.59
CA ILE A 369 -22.69 -10.86 4.46
C ILE A 369 -22.60 -12.14 3.61
N GLU A 370 -23.61 -13.01 3.64
CA GLU A 370 -23.65 -14.25 2.86
C GLU A 370 -23.49 -13.99 1.36
N TYR A 371 -24.09 -12.90 0.84
CA TYR A 371 -23.98 -12.51 -0.57
C TYR A 371 -22.58 -12.03 -0.97
N PHE A 372 -21.76 -11.62 0.00
CA PHE A 372 -20.42 -11.08 -0.25
C PHE A 372 -19.29 -12.09 -0.02
N GLN A 373 -19.56 -13.31 0.47
CA GLN A 373 -18.51 -14.27 0.83
C GLN A 373 -17.43 -14.50 -0.25
N PRO A 374 -17.75 -14.64 -1.55
CA PRO A 374 -16.71 -14.79 -2.58
C PRO A 374 -15.81 -13.57 -2.70
N LEU A 375 -16.37 -12.37 -2.58
CA LEU A 375 -15.62 -11.11 -2.59
C LEU A 375 -14.80 -10.95 -1.32
N VAL A 376 -15.33 -11.35 -0.15
CA VAL A 376 -14.62 -11.33 1.13
C VAL A 376 -13.37 -12.21 1.06
N ARG A 377 -13.47 -13.43 0.52
CA ARG A 377 -12.30 -14.31 0.34
C ARG A 377 -11.26 -13.71 -0.63
N LYS A 378 -11.71 -13.09 -1.72
CA LYS A 378 -10.81 -12.39 -2.66
C LYS A 378 -10.13 -11.18 -2.01
N ALA A 379 -10.84 -10.43 -1.19
CA ALA A 379 -10.30 -9.30 -0.43
C ALA A 379 -9.29 -9.76 0.62
N ILE A 380 -9.54 -10.89 1.30
CA ILE A 380 -8.56 -11.49 2.23
C ILE A 380 -7.27 -11.84 1.48
N ALA A 381 -7.37 -12.49 0.31
CA ALA A 381 -6.19 -12.81 -0.51
C ALA A 381 -5.41 -11.54 -0.92
N GLN A 382 -6.10 -10.50 -1.39
CA GLN A 382 -5.46 -9.22 -1.72
C GLN A 382 -4.83 -8.52 -0.51
N SER A 383 -5.45 -8.63 0.65
CA SER A 383 -4.92 -8.09 1.90
C SER A 383 -3.68 -8.88 2.34
N GLN A 384 -3.67 -10.20 2.17
CA GLN A 384 -2.50 -11.03 2.43
C GLN A 384 -1.35 -10.69 1.48
N ASP A 385 -1.62 -10.50 0.19
CA ASP A 385 -0.61 -10.03 -0.77
C ASP A 385 0.02 -8.70 -0.31
N GLN A 386 -0.77 -7.78 0.26
CA GLN A 386 -0.28 -6.52 0.82
C GLN A 386 0.55 -6.73 2.08
N ILE A 387 0.12 -7.61 2.98
CA ILE A 387 0.83 -7.95 4.22
C ILE A 387 2.20 -8.57 3.91
N ASP A 388 2.25 -9.52 2.97
CA ASP A 388 3.47 -10.25 2.59
C ASP A 388 4.55 -9.32 2.03
N ILE A 389 4.14 -8.26 1.32
CA ILE A 389 5.03 -7.21 0.82
C ILE A 389 5.04 -5.95 1.69
N SER A 390 4.46 -6.03 2.90
CA SER A 390 4.59 -5.01 3.92
C SER A 390 3.99 -3.64 3.52
N ILE A 391 2.83 -3.64 2.87
CA ILE A 391 2.09 -2.45 2.42
C ILE A 391 0.82 -2.26 3.25
N ASN A 392 0.43 -1.01 3.49
CA ASN A 392 -0.79 -0.62 4.20
C ASN A 392 -0.89 -1.15 5.64
N LEU A 393 0.22 -1.56 6.27
CA LEU A 393 0.19 -1.92 7.69
C LEU A 393 -0.02 -0.66 8.55
N PRO A 394 -0.63 -0.74 9.74
CA PRO A 394 -1.38 -1.89 10.28
C PRO A 394 -2.80 -2.04 9.69
N LEU A 395 -3.23 -1.14 8.80
CA LEU A 395 -4.60 -1.10 8.27
C LEU A 395 -4.98 -2.38 7.51
N ALA A 396 -4.05 -3.01 6.79
CA ALA A 396 -4.30 -4.28 6.12
C ALA A 396 -4.69 -5.38 7.12
N PHE A 397 -4.01 -5.46 8.27
CA PHE A 397 -4.39 -6.40 9.33
C PHE A 397 -5.76 -6.06 9.93
N TYR A 398 -6.08 -4.78 10.14
CA TYR A 398 -7.41 -4.37 10.60
C TYR A 398 -8.52 -4.74 9.60
N ALA A 399 -8.30 -4.53 8.30
CA ALA A 399 -9.24 -4.91 7.25
C ALA A 399 -9.40 -6.43 7.19
N THR A 400 -8.29 -7.17 7.26
CA THR A 400 -8.27 -8.64 7.27
C THR A 400 -9.05 -9.20 8.46
N GLY A 401 -8.85 -8.64 9.67
CA GLY A 401 -9.59 -9.05 10.86
C GLY A 401 -11.10 -8.87 10.69
N LEU A 402 -11.53 -7.72 10.16
CA LEU A 402 -12.94 -7.46 9.88
C LEU A 402 -13.51 -8.42 8.81
N LEU A 403 -12.75 -8.71 7.76
CA LEU A 403 -13.15 -9.67 6.72
C LEU A 403 -13.29 -11.09 7.28
N TYR A 404 -12.43 -11.52 8.20
CA TYR A 404 -12.59 -12.80 8.89
C TYR A 404 -13.82 -12.82 9.80
N LEU A 405 -14.18 -11.72 10.47
CA LEU A 405 -15.45 -11.62 11.21
C LEU A 405 -16.66 -11.81 10.28
N PHE A 406 -16.61 -11.27 9.06
CA PHE A 406 -17.66 -11.51 8.07
C PHE A 406 -17.78 -12.99 7.67
N LEU A 407 -16.68 -13.76 7.68
CA LEU A 407 -16.73 -15.20 7.44
C LEU A 407 -17.08 -16.02 8.69
N GLY A 408 -17.23 -15.40 9.86
CA GLY A 408 -17.41 -16.09 11.14
C GLY A 408 -16.13 -16.77 11.66
N GLU A 409 -14.97 -16.49 11.06
CA GLU A 409 -13.67 -17.06 11.40
C GLU A 409 -13.02 -16.29 12.56
N LYS A 410 -13.52 -16.50 13.78
CA LYS A 410 -13.09 -15.77 14.99
C LYS A 410 -11.59 -15.79 15.23
N THR A 411 -10.98 -16.97 15.18
CA THR A 411 -9.55 -17.16 15.51
C THR A 411 -8.66 -16.38 14.55
N SER A 412 -8.92 -16.50 13.25
CA SER A 412 -8.23 -15.73 12.20
C SER A 412 -8.42 -14.22 12.39
N SER A 413 -9.64 -13.79 12.75
CA SER A 413 -9.92 -12.39 13.06
C SER A 413 -9.10 -11.89 14.24
N PHE A 414 -9.11 -12.60 15.38
CA PHE A 414 -8.35 -12.23 16.57
C PHE A 414 -6.86 -12.15 16.32
N SER A 415 -6.31 -13.10 15.55
CA SER A 415 -4.91 -13.08 15.14
C SER A 415 -4.57 -11.82 14.33
N ALA A 416 -5.38 -11.51 13.32
CA ALA A 416 -5.19 -10.30 12.51
C ALA A 416 -5.29 -9.02 13.34
N TYR A 417 -6.30 -8.87 14.20
CA TYR A 417 -6.43 -7.70 15.08
C TYR A 417 -5.29 -7.60 16.10
N SER A 418 -4.78 -8.73 16.62
CA SER A 418 -3.64 -8.75 17.53
C SER A 418 -2.35 -8.24 16.85
N LYS A 419 -2.10 -8.69 15.61
CA LYS A 419 -1.00 -8.18 14.78
C LYS A 419 -1.17 -6.69 14.48
N ALA A 420 -2.38 -6.24 14.14
CA ALA A 420 -2.69 -4.84 13.92
C ALA A 420 -2.40 -3.97 15.15
N VAL A 421 -2.83 -4.41 16.33
CA VAL A 421 -2.61 -3.72 17.62
C VAL A 421 -1.13 -3.68 17.99
N LYS A 422 -0.40 -4.78 17.76
CA LYS A 422 1.06 -4.85 17.98
C LYS A 422 1.78 -3.72 17.22
N MET A 423 1.40 -3.50 15.96
CA MET A 423 1.98 -2.49 15.06
C MET A 423 1.41 -1.08 15.25
N SER A 424 0.34 -0.92 16.05
CA SER A 424 -0.32 0.37 16.24
C SER A 424 0.29 1.13 17.42
N ASP A 425 1.09 2.15 17.16
CA ASP A 425 1.82 2.89 18.21
C ASP A 425 0.96 3.83 19.07
N ASN A 426 -0.25 4.16 18.64
CA ASN A 426 -1.12 5.12 19.34
C ASN A 426 -2.61 4.72 19.23
N GLU A 427 -3.40 5.11 20.23
CA GLU A 427 -4.85 4.93 20.26
C GLU A 427 -5.58 5.56 19.07
N HIS A 428 -5.03 6.60 18.43
CA HIS A 428 -5.64 7.24 17.26
C HIS A 428 -5.75 6.29 16.05
N ILE A 429 -4.89 5.29 15.95
CA ILE A 429 -4.94 4.26 14.88
C ILE A 429 -6.03 3.23 15.21
N ILE A 430 -6.21 2.88 16.49
CA ILE A 430 -7.13 1.83 16.94
C ILE A 430 -8.58 2.32 17.00
N LYS A 431 -8.81 3.56 17.48
CA LYS A 431 -10.15 4.14 17.71
C LYS A 431 -11.09 4.11 16.50
N PRO A 432 -10.66 4.39 15.25
CA PRO A 432 -11.52 4.27 14.08
C PRO A 432 -12.09 2.85 13.89
N HIS A 433 -11.30 1.81 14.19
CA HIS A 433 -11.73 0.42 14.06
C HIS A 433 -12.72 0.01 15.17
N ILE A 434 -12.57 0.55 16.38
CA ILE A 434 -13.58 0.43 17.45
C ILE A 434 -14.92 0.98 16.97
N LYS A 435 -14.93 2.22 16.44
CA LYS A 435 -16.15 2.85 15.93
C LYS A 435 -16.80 2.06 14.79
N ALA A 436 -15.99 1.46 13.91
CA ALA A 436 -16.50 0.61 12.83
C ALA A 436 -17.19 -0.64 13.39
N LEU A 437 -16.60 -1.31 14.38
CA LEU A 437 -17.20 -2.49 15.02
C LEU A 437 -18.44 -2.14 15.87
N GLU A 438 -18.48 -0.97 16.51
CA GLU A 438 -19.67 -0.51 17.25
C GLU A 438 -20.90 -0.39 16.35
N LYS A 439 -20.71 0.00 15.09
CA LYS A 439 -21.78 0.05 14.08
C LYS A 439 -22.29 -1.32 13.66
N LEU A 440 -21.56 -2.39 13.97
CA LEU A 440 -21.91 -3.79 13.68
C LEU A 440 -22.57 -4.50 14.87
N LEU A 441 -22.80 -3.80 15.98
CA LEU A 441 -23.63 -4.31 17.06
C LEU A 441 -25.10 -4.30 16.60
N LEU A 442 -25.64 -5.49 16.34
CA LEU A 442 -26.96 -5.70 15.75
C LEU A 442 -27.83 -6.59 16.65
N PRO A 443 -29.17 -6.58 16.45
CA PRO A 443 -30.07 -7.55 17.08
C PRO A 443 -29.77 -9.01 16.69
N LYS A 444 -29.28 -9.25 15.47
CA LYS A 444 -28.75 -10.55 15.03
C LYS A 444 -27.22 -10.47 14.99
N GLU A 445 -26.56 -11.16 15.90
CA GLU A 445 -25.14 -10.97 16.15
C GLU A 445 -24.25 -11.47 15.00
N ILE A 446 -23.32 -10.62 14.58
CA ILE A 446 -22.14 -11.06 13.83
C ILE A 446 -21.16 -11.66 14.82
N LEU A 447 -20.89 -12.93 14.63
CA LEU A 447 -20.18 -13.76 15.59
C LEU A 447 -18.75 -13.23 15.83
N GLY A 448 -18.43 -12.86 17.07
CA GLY A 448 -17.09 -12.41 17.49
C GLY A 448 -16.87 -10.89 17.52
N VAL A 449 -17.85 -10.07 17.07
CA VAL A 449 -17.74 -8.59 17.11
C VAL A 449 -17.59 -8.06 18.54
N ASP A 450 -18.42 -8.49 19.48
CA ASP A 450 -18.35 -8.03 20.88
C ASP A 450 -16.99 -8.31 21.52
N ALA A 451 -16.53 -9.55 21.36
CA ALA A 451 -15.25 -10.02 21.87
C ALA A 451 -14.07 -9.19 21.29
N THR A 452 -14.09 -8.94 19.98
CA THR A 452 -13.08 -8.12 19.29
C THR A 452 -13.13 -6.66 19.75
N LEU A 453 -14.33 -6.08 19.87
CA LEU A 453 -14.53 -4.71 20.33
C LEU A 453 -13.97 -4.52 21.75
N ARG A 454 -14.22 -5.49 22.63
CA ARG A 454 -13.71 -5.50 24.00
C ARG A 454 -12.18 -5.54 24.00
N PHE A 455 -11.55 -6.40 23.20
CA PHE A 455 -10.09 -6.43 23.04
C PHE A 455 -9.48 -5.11 22.54
N LEU A 456 -10.07 -4.49 21.51
CA LEU A 456 -9.56 -3.21 21.00
C LEU A 456 -9.69 -2.06 22.02
N ARG A 457 -10.79 -2.03 22.79
CA ARG A 457 -10.97 -1.06 23.88
C ARG A 457 -9.91 -1.23 24.97
N LEU A 458 -9.59 -2.47 25.34
CA LEU A 458 -8.49 -2.77 26.27
C LEU A 458 -7.13 -2.33 25.72
N SER A 459 -6.90 -2.53 24.42
CA SER A 459 -5.69 -2.09 23.74
C SER A 459 -5.50 -0.57 23.79
N VAL A 460 -6.57 0.20 23.57
CA VAL A 460 -6.56 1.67 23.73
C VAL A 460 -6.28 2.07 25.17
N LYS A 461 -6.94 1.44 26.15
CA LYS A 461 -6.70 1.68 27.58
C LYS A 461 -5.23 1.42 27.93
N GLN A 462 -4.64 0.37 27.38
CA GLN A 462 -3.24 0.02 27.65
C GLN A 462 -2.26 0.99 26.97
N LYS A 463 -2.51 1.42 25.73
CA LYS A 463 -1.67 2.39 25.00
C LYS A 463 -1.76 3.82 25.58
N SER A 464 -2.86 4.16 26.24
CA SER A 464 -3.07 5.49 26.85
C SER A 464 -2.47 5.64 28.25
N LYS A 465 -2.10 4.54 28.92
CA LYS A 465 -1.38 4.59 30.22
C LYS A 465 0.00 5.21 30.03
N LYS A 466 0.12 6.51 30.32
CA LYS A 466 1.41 7.17 30.58
C LYS A 466 2.07 6.45 31.78
N SER A 467 3.22 5.82 31.54
CA SER A 467 4.16 5.24 32.51
C SER A 467 3.72 5.29 33.98
N LEU A 468 3.00 4.25 34.43
CA LEU A 468 2.78 4.03 35.87
C LEU A 468 4.02 3.36 36.47
N GLN A 469 4.46 3.91 37.61
CA GLN A 469 5.71 3.66 38.33
C GLN A 469 5.55 2.61 39.44
N THR A 470 5.16 1.38 39.10
CA THR A 470 5.25 0.28 40.08
C THR A 470 6.24 -0.75 39.58
N GLU A 471 7.25 -1.02 40.42
CA GLU A 471 8.44 -1.84 40.11
C GLU A 471 8.20 -3.35 40.25
N SER A 472 7.10 -3.76 40.89
CA SER A 472 6.85 -5.18 41.16
C SER A 472 6.27 -5.89 39.92
N PRO A 473 6.91 -6.96 39.41
CA PRO A 473 6.41 -7.72 38.27
C PRO A 473 5.07 -8.40 38.59
N VAL A 474 4.23 -8.54 37.56
CA VAL A 474 3.00 -9.37 37.61
C VAL A 474 3.25 -10.61 36.78
N ILE A 475 3.02 -11.79 37.35
CA ILE A 475 3.02 -13.03 36.59
C ILE A 475 1.58 -13.54 36.45
N ILE A 476 1.17 -13.79 35.23
CA ILE A 476 -0.07 -14.50 34.92
C ILE A 476 0.31 -15.94 34.64
N ILE A 477 -0.25 -16.89 35.38
CA ILE A 477 -0.02 -18.32 35.11
C ILE A 477 -1.23 -18.83 34.34
N SER A 478 -1.03 -19.27 33.12
CA SER A 478 -2.08 -19.89 32.32
C SER A 478 -1.91 -21.41 32.32
N VAL A 479 -3.04 -22.12 32.42
CA VAL A 479 -3.09 -23.58 32.54
C VAL A 479 -4.17 -24.11 31.63
N GLY A 480 -3.80 -24.97 30.68
CA GLY A 480 -4.75 -25.61 29.77
C GLY A 480 -5.53 -26.76 30.41
N ASN A 481 -6.51 -27.23 29.64
CA ASN A 481 -7.56 -28.14 30.10
C ASN A 481 -7.35 -29.61 29.66
N ASP A 482 -6.32 -29.91 28.86
CA ASP A 482 -6.21 -31.19 28.17
C ASP A 482 -5.30 -32.19 28.90
N GLN A 483 -5.94 -33.26 29.38
CA GLN A 483 -5.38 -34.59 29.67
C GLN A 483 -4.02 -34.68 30.38
N LEU A 484 -3.88 -34.03 31.53
CA LEU A 484 -2.96 -34.51 32.55
C LEU A 484 -3.53 -35.77 33.21
N ASP A 485 -3.44 -36.92 32.54
CA ASP A 485 -3.70 -38.22 33.17
C ASP A 485 -2.41 -38.95 33.58
N GLU A 486 -1.24 -38.40 33.25
CA GLU A 486 0.05 -38.95 33.70
C GLU A 486 0.50 -38.32 35.02
N LYS A 487 0.52 -39.14 36.09
CA LYS A 487 1.05 -38.80 37.43
C LYS A 487 2.46 -38.18 37.42
N GLU A 488 3.26 -38.44 36.39
CA GLU A 488 4.63 -37.93 36.27
C GLU A 488 4.68 -36.44 35.89
N ASN A 489 3.81 -35.98 34.98
CA ASN A 489 3.73 -34.56 34.61
C ASN A 489 3.33 -33.69 35.80
N TYR A 490 2.37 -34.14 36.62
CA TYR A 490 2.02 -33.43 37.86
C TYR A 490 3.19 -33.30 38.82
N LYS A 491 4.00 -34.34 39.02
CA LYS A 491 5.19 -34.26 39.90
C LYS A 491 6.24 -33.29 39.37
N PHE A 492 6.45 -33.27 38.05
CA PHE A 492 7.35 -32.32 37.41
C PHE A 492 6.87 -30.88 37.62
N TRP A 493 5.60 -30.60 37.33
CA TRP A 493 5.02 -29.27 37.54
C TRP A 493 4.97 -28.87 39.01
N ASP A 494 4.70 -29.81 39.90
CA ASP A 494 4.71 -29.60 41.35
C ASP A 494 6.08 -29.08 41.83
N LEU A 495 7.19 -29.68 41.36
CA LEU A 495 8.56 -29.25 41.64
C LEU A 495 8.92 -27.89 41.04
N VAL A 496 8.55 -27.66 39.77
CA VAL A 496 8.83 -26.41 39.06
C VAL A 496 8.10 -25.24 39.73
N LEU A 497 6.81 -25.41 40.02
CA LEU A 497 5.97 -24.43 40.71
C LEU A 497 6.48 -24.17 42.13
N ASP A 498 6.90 -25.20 42.87
CA ASP A 498 7.44 -25.02 44.23
C ASP A 498 8.71 -24.15 44.23
N SER A 499 9.63 -24.39 43.30
CA SER A 499 10.87 -23.62 43.16
C SER A 499 10.59 -22.18 42.72
N PHE A 500 9.63 -22.00 41.82
CA PHE A 500 9.24 -20.70 41.28
C PHE A 500 8.51 -19.83 42.31
N ILE A 501 7.40 -20.31 42.87
CA ILE A 501 6.53 -19.51 43.74
C ILE A 501 7.27 -19.13 45.04
N LYS A 502 8.16 -19.99 45.56
CA LYS A 502 9.01 -19.67 46.75
C LYS A 502 9.98 -18.51 46.52
N LYS A 503 10.39 -18.24 45.28
CA LYS A 503 11.41 -17.23 44.94
C LYS A 503 10.82 -15.95 44.35
N PHE A 504 9.58 -15.98 43.89
CA PHE A 504 8.94 -14.83 43.25
C PHE A 504 8.49 -13.78 44.28
N LYS A 505 8.75 -12.51 43.99
CA LYS A 505 8.24 -11.35 44.74
C LYS A 505 7.43 -10.48 43.78
N GLY A 506 6.11 -10.43 43.98
CA GLY A 506 5.20 -9.68 43.12
C GLY A 506 3.79 -10.25 43.13
N LYS A 507 2.94 -9.79 42.22
CA LYS A 507 1.55 -10.21 42.11
C LYS A 507 1.42 -11.41 41.17
N ILE A 508 0.69 -12.45 41.56
CA ILE A 508 0.42 -13.62 40.71
C ILE A 508 -1.06 -13.63 40.36
N LEU A 509 -1.38 -13.41 39.08
CA LEU A 509 -2.74 -13.52 38.58
C LEU A 509 -2.95 -14.93 38.00
N GLY A 510 -4.08 -15.53 38.38
CA GLY A 510 -4.23 -16.98 38.51
C GLY A 510 -4.26 -17.78 37.22
N ALA A 511 -4.28 -19.10 37.44
CA ALA A 511 -4.60 -20.18 36.53
C ALA A 511 -6.13 -20.30 36.27
N ARG A 512 -6.57 -21.31 35.53
CA ARG A 512 -7.99 -21.65 35.40
C ARG A 512 -8.45 -22.49 36.60
N GLU A 513 -9.34 -21.96 37.43
CA GLU A 513 -9.84 -22.61 38.67
C GLU A 513 -10.52 -23.96 38.37
N ASP A 514 -11.10 -24.13 37.18
CA ASP A 514 -11.76 -25.35 36.72
C ASP A 514 -10.79 -26.50 36.37
N THR A 515 -9.49 -26.33 36.57
CA THR A 515 -8.46 -27.35 36.29
C THR A 515 -7.82 -27.88 37.58
N LYS A 516 -7.52 -29.19 37.65
CA LYS A 516 -6.79 -29.80 38.79
C LYS A 516 -5.45 -29.12 39.09
N LEU A 517 -4.75 -28.69 38.03
CA LEU A 517 -3.47 -27.99 38.17
C LEU A 517 -3.68 -26.55 38.68
N GLY A 518 -4.76 -25.88 38.27
CA GLY A 518 -5.20 -24.60 38.83
C GLY A 518 -5.51 -24.68 40.32
N GLU A 519 -6.26 -25.69 40.76
CA GLU A 519 -6.52 -25.95 42.20
C GLU A 519 -5.24 -26.20 42.99
N MET A 520 -4.28 -26.92 42.41
CA MET A 520 -2.98 -27.20 43.02
C MET A 520 -2.16 -25.92 43.21
N ILE A 521 -2.09 -25.07 42.16
CA ILE A 521 -1.40 -23.77 42.20
C ILE A 521 -2.01 -22.89 43.28
N ASP A 522 -3.33 -22.79 43.32
CA ASP A 522 -4.06 -22.00 44.32
C ASP A 522 -3.77 -22.47 45.75
N THR A 523 -3.83 -23.79 45.98
CA THR A 523 -3.50 -24.38 47.28
C THR A 523 -2.08 -24.03 47.72
N LYS A 524 -1.11 -24.01 46.79
CA LYS A 524 0.28 -23.65 47.10
C LYS A 524 0.43 -22.17 47.42
N ILE A 525 -0.18 -21.29 46.63
CA ILE A 525 -0.16 -19.84 46.86
C ILE A 525 -0.74 -19.53 48.24
N LYS A 526 -1.90 -20.11 48.59
CA LYS A 526 -2.54 -19.94 49.91
C LYS A 526 -1.69 -20.43 51.09
N LYS A 527 -0.83 -21.43 50.88
CA LYS A 527 0.09 -21.96 51.92
C LYS A 527 1.31 -21.07 52.16
N LEU A 528 1.67 -20.19 51.21
CA LEU A 528 2.79 -19.26 51.33
C LEU A 528 2.36 -18.03 52.13
N LYS A 529 2.35 -18.15 53.46
CA LYS A 529 1.92 -17.10 54.41
C LYS A 529 2.76 -15.79 54.40
N ASN A 530 3.77 -15.64 53.54
CA ASN A 530 4.86 -14.67 53.74
C ASN A 530 5.26 -13.81 52.53
N TYR A 531 4.40 -13.62 51.53
CA TYR A 531 4.71 -12.76 50.38
C TYR A 531 3.50 -11.92 49.99
N ASP A 532 3.73 -10.70 49.51
CA ASP A 532 2.77 -9.76 48.92
C ASP A 532 2.14 -10.32 47.62
N ILE A 533 1.48 -11.47 47.68
CA ILE A 533 0.89 -12.18 46.54
C ILE A 533 -0.64 -12.07 46.63
N GLU A 534 -1.20 -11.12 45.88
CA GLU A 534 -2.63 -11.12 45.55
C GLU A 534 -2.88 -12.09 44.38
N HIS A 535 -3.84 -13.01 44.50
CA HIS A 535 -4.20 -13.96 43.44
C HIS A 535 -5.69 -13.95 43.09
N GLU A 536 -6.00 -14.03 41.80
CA GLU A 536 -7.37 -13.99 41.26
C GLU A 536 -7.43 -14.77 39.93
N PHE A 537 -8.38 -15.69 39.77
CA PHE A 537 -8.52 -16.53 38.58
C PHE A 537 -9.20 -15.81 37.41
N TYR A 538 -8.87 -16.17 36.17
CA TYR A 538 -9.55 -15.66 34.97
C TYR A 538 -10.39 -16.74 34.29
N LYS A 539 -11.49 -16.31 33.64
CA LYS A 539 -12.48 -17.23 33.02
C LYS A 539 -12.19 -17.57 31.56
N ASP A 540 -11.63 -16.60 30.83
CA ASP A 540 -11.31 -16.71 29.42
C ASP A 540 -10.20 -15.72 29.03
N SER A 541 -9.77 -15.79 27.78
CA SER A 541 -8.73 -14.99 27.15
C SER A 541 -8.96 -13.47 27.27
N LEU A 542 -10.23 -13.04 27.19
CA LEU A 542 -10.60 -11.64 27.33
C LEU A 542 -10.51 -11.19 28.77
N ASN A 543 -10.98 -11.99 29.72
CA ASN A 543 -10.86 -11.69 31.13
C ASN A 543 -9.39 -11.63 31.59
N MET A 544 -8.52 -12.46 31.01
CA MET A 544 -7.06 -12.32 31.17
C MET A 544 -6.58 -10.94 30.67
N CYS A 545 -7.00 -10.53 29.48
CA CYS A 545 -6.64 -9.22 28.92
C CYS A 545 -7.20 -8.04 29.73
N GLU A 546 -8.39 -8.17 30.30
CA GLU A 546 -8.96 -7.19 31.23
C GLU A 546 -8.08 -7.03 32.45
N LYS A 547 -7.67 -8.14 33.06
CA LYS A 547 -6.74 -8.14 34.18
C LYS A 547 -5.40 -7.50 33.81
N ILE A 548 -4.83 -7.82 32.65
CA ILE A 548 -3.62 -7.18 32.10
C ILE A 548 -3.82 -5.65 32.03
N ALA A 549 -4.96 -5.20 31.49
CA ALA A 549 -5.30 -3.80 31.35
C ALA A 549 -5.67 -3.12 32.67
N ASP A 550 -6.02 -3.86 33.72
CA ASP A 550 -6.44 -3.33 35.02
C ASP A 550 -5.32 -3.33 36.06
N CYS A 551 -4.23 -4.08 35.85
CA CYS A 551 -3.08 -4.18 36.76
C CYS A 551 -2.44 -2.85 37.16
N GLY A 552 -2.76 -1.73 36.50
CA GLY A 552 -2.11 -0.44 36.75
C GLY A 552 -0.60 -0.42 36.46
N ILE A 553 -0.04 -1.53 35.97
CA ILE A 553 1.39 -1.72 35.68
C ILE A 553 1.60 -1.67 34.16
N SER A 554 2.78 -1.22 33.73
CA SER A 554 3.17 -1.29 32.32
C SER A 554 3.22 -2.75 31.87
N SER A 555 2.55 -3.08 30.77
CA SER A 555 2.46 -4.46 30.28
C SER A 555 3.81 -5.11 30.01
N LYS A 556 4.86 -4.34 29.76
CA LYS A 556 6.24 -4.85 29.64
C LYS A 556 6.74 -5.59 30.90
N TYR A 557 6.16 -5.33 32.07
CA TYR A 557 6.46 -6.01 33.33
C TYR A 557 5.47 -7.14 33.65
N ILE A 558 4.49 -7.39 32.77
CA ILE A 558 3.57 -8.51 32.88
C ILE A 558 4.20 -9.70 32.14
N LYS A 559 4.38 -10.81 32.85
CA LYS A 559 4.84 -12.07 32.27
C LYS A 559 3.70 -13.07 32.30
N LEU A 560 3.29 -13.57 31.15
CA LEU A 560 2.38 -14.71 31.04
C LEU A 560 3.24 -15.97 30.98
N LEU A 561 2.99 -16.94 31.85
CA LEU A 561 3.65 -18.23 31.88
C LEU A 561 2.61 -19.30 31.59
N GLU A 562 2.74 -20.00 30.47
CA GLU A 562 1.86 -21.14 30.17
C GLU A 562 2.42 -22.43 30.77
N ILE A 563 1.51 -23.19 31.38
CA ILE A 563 1.70 -24.57 31.77
C ILE A 563 0.66 -25.42 31.01
N GLU A 564 1.11 -26.08 29.94
CA GLU A 564 0.30 -26.93 29.04
C GLU A 564 -0.83 -26.22 28.31
N GLY A 565 -0.58 -25.76 27.08
CA GLY A 565 -1.56 -25.05 26.27
C GLY A 565 -2.78 -25.90 25.86
N CYS A 566 -3.94 -25.26 25.73
CA CYS A 566 -5.17 -25.82 25.18
C CYS A 566 -5.40 -25.35 23.74
N GLU A 567 -6.49 -25.81 23.09
CA GLU A 567 -6.88 -25.38 21.74
C GLU A 567 -7.05 -23.86 21.59
N ARG A 568 -7.27 -23.08 22.67
CA ARG A 568 -7.46 -21.62 22.59
C ARG A 568 -6.23 -20.79 22.95
N SER A 569 -5.15 -21.44 23.36
CA SER A 569 -4.02 -20.72 23.94
C SER A 569 -3.23 -19.88 22.93
N GLY A 570 -3.32 -20.19 21.64
CA GLY A 570 -2.73 -19.38 20.57
C GLY A 570 -3.27 -17.94 20.56
N GLU A 571 -4.58 -17.77 20.64
CA GLU A 571 -5.23 -16.45 20.66
C GLU A 571 -4.82 -15.64 21.91
N GLU A 572 -4.78 -16.31 23.06
CA GLU A 572 -4.40 -15.71 24.35
C GLU A 572 -3.02 -15.07 24.31
N TYR A 573 -2.05 -15.76 23.72
CA TYR A 573 -0.68 -15.27 23.63
C TYR A 573 -0.55 -14.11 22.69
N GLN A 574 -1.21 -14.18 21.53
CA GLN A 574 -1.18 -13.10 20.55
C GLN A 574 -1.79 -11.83 21.15
N MET A 575 -2.90 -11.95 21.86
CA MET A 575 -3.54 -10.83 22.56
C MET A 575 -2.64 -10.27 23.67
N ALA A 576 -2.05 -11.14 24.50
CA ALA A 576 -1.14 -10.72 25.58
C ALA A 576 0.11 -10.01 25.03
N LEU A 577 0.76 -10.57 24.01
CA LEU A 577 1.91 -9.97 23.35
C LEU A 577 1.55 -8.66 22.65
N ALA A 578 0.38 -8.57 22.01
CA ALA A 578 -0.14 -7.35 21.39
C ALA A 578 -0.36 -6.22 22.42
N LEU A 579 -0.85 -6.58 23.61
CA LEU A 579 -0.96 -5.66 24.76
C LEU A 579 0.39 -5.29 25.37
N GLY A 580 1.47 -5.96 24.98
CA GLY A 580 2.84 -5.67 25.39
C GLY A 580 3.37 -6.54 26.52
N ALA A 581 2.62 -7.58 26.93
CA ALA A 581 3.10 -8.56 27.88
C ALA A 581 4.29 -9.35 27.30
N ARG A 582 5.07 -9.97 28.18
CA ARG A 582 6.05 -10.99 27.82
C ARG A 582 5.42 -12.36 28.04
N VAL A 583 5.64 -13.32 27.15
CA VAL A 583 5.06 -14.67 27.22
C VAL A 583 6.17 -15.70 27.32
N GLY A 584 6.10 -16.57 28.32
CA GLY A 584 6.96 -17.71 28.56
C GLY A 584 6.20 -19.00 28.34
N LEU A 585 6.72 -19.87 27.49
CA LEU A 585 6.10 -21.11 27.04
C LEU A 585 6.94 -22.31 27.49
N LEU A 586 6.53 -23.01 28.57
CA LEU A 586 7.32 -24.11 29.14
C LEU A 586 7.32 -25.37 28.26
N PRO A 587 8.42 -26.14 28.18
CA PRO A 587 8.53 -27.32 27.31
C PRO A 587 7.50 -28.42 27.64
N GLY A 588 7.01 -29.13 26.61
CA GLY A 588 5.93 -30.13 26.70
C GLY A 588 4.61 -29.73 26.00
N ILE A 589 4.60 -28.58 25.34
CA ILE A 589 3.43 -27.91 24.76
C ILE A 589 2.80 -28.73 23.62
N GLY A 590 1.53 -29.07 23.77
CA GLY A 590 0.62 -29.50 22.69
C GLY A 590 -0.30 -28.36 22.23
N GLY A 591 -1.15 -28.62 21.23
CA GLY A 591 -2.20 -27.68 20.79
C GLY A 591 -1.75 -26.48 19.94
N GLN A 592 -2.62 -25.47 19.82
CA GLN A 592 -2.42 -24.25 19.01
C GLN A 592 -1.27 -23.36 19.52
N ALA A 593 -0.79 -23.58 20.74
CA ALA A 593 0.38 -22.92 21.29
C ALA A 593 1.67 -23.16 20.46
N LYS A 594 1.74 -24.21 19.63
CA LYS A 594 2.84 -24.39 18.66
C LYS A 594 2.75 -23.44 17.46
N GLU A 595 1.55 -23.02 17.08
CA GLU A 595 1.35 -22.20 15.87
C GLU A 595 2.01 -20.83 16.03
N ILE A 596 2.01 -20.26 17.24
CA ILE A 596 2.69 -18.99 17.51
C ILE A 596 4.22 -19.08 17.38
N LEU A 597 4.80 -20.28 17.61
CA LEU A 597 6.23 -20.53 17.41
C LEU A 597 6.58 -20.60 15.92
N THR A 598 5.62 -20.96 15.07
CA THR A 598 5.79 -20.96 13.61
C THR A 598 5.41 -19.64 12.95
N ASP A 599 4.67 -18.77 13.65
CA ASP A 599 4.30 -17.45 13.16
C ASP A 599 5.50 -16.49 13.25
N LEU A 600 6.00 -16.07 12.09
CA LEU A 600 7.17 -15.20 11.97
C LEU A 600 6.97 -13.84 12.67
N ASP A 601 5.74 -13.34 12.75
CA ASP A 601 5.45 -12.08 13.42
C ASP A 601 5.68 -12.18 14.94
N TRP A 602 5.45 -13.35 15.53
CA TRP A 602 5.54 -13.54 16.97
C TRP A 602 6.84 -14.21 17.40
N ASN A 603 7.34 -15.22 16.68
CA ASN A 603 8.57 -15.93 17.08
C ASN A 603 9.83 -15.02 17.06
N GLN A 604 9.82 -13.94 16.28
CA GLN A 604 10.95 -13.00 16.24
C GLN A 604 10.93 -11.96 17.38
N THR A 605 9.89 -11.90 18.22
CA THR A 605 9.86 -10.96 19.33
C THR A 605 10.72 -11.45 20.50
N ASP A 606 11.47 -10.53 21.09
CA ASP A 606 12.16 -10.69 22.38
C ASP A 606 11.21 -10.98 23.56
N ARG A 607 9.91 -10.67 23.38
CA ARG A 607 8.86 -10.87 24.38
C ARG A 607 8.35 -12.30 24.46
N LEU A 608 8.64 -13.17 23.49
CA LEU A 608 8.25 -14.58 23.52
C LEU A 608 9.47 -15.44 23.86
N GLN A 609 9.39 -16.23 24.93
CA GLN A 609 10.47 -17.13 25.37
C GLN A 609 9.96 -18.57 25.48
N TRP A 610 10.60 -19.50 24.78
CA TRP A 610 10.22 -20.92 24.76
C TRP A 610 11.41 -21.86 24.97
N ASP A 611 12.63 -21.31 25.02
CA ASP A 611 13.84 -22.05 25.34
C ASP A 611 13.91 -22.34 26.86
N GLN A 612 14.10 -23.61 27.23
CA GLN A 612 14.10 -24.06 28.63
C GLN A 612 15.11 -23.33 29.52
N GLN A 613 16.30 -22.99 29.00
CA GLN A 613 17.32 -22.24 29.75
C GLN A 613 16.92 -20.77 29.86
N LYS A 614 16.31 -20.20 28.81
CA LYS A 614 15.84 -18.82 28.82
C LYS A 614 14.57 -18.60 29.63
N ILE A 615 13.72 -19.61 29.82
CA ILE A 615 12.51 -19.47 30.65
C ILE A 615 12.86 -19.29 32.12
N GLN A 616 13.90 -19.97 32.62
CA GLN A 616 14.40 -19.71 33.97
C GLN A 616 14.86 -18.25 34.08
N ALA A 617 15.70 -17.78 33.15
CA ALA A 617 16.13 -16.38 33.12
C ALA A 617 14.94 -15.41 32.95
N PHE A 618 13.94 -15.74 32.12
CA PHE A 618 12.72 -14.96 31.91
C PHE A 618 11.90 -14.84 33.18
N ILE A 619 11.81 -15.90 33.98
CA ILE A 619 11.14 -15.91 35.28
C ILE A 619 11.91 -15.03 36.29
N TYR A 620 13.25 -15.11 36.28
CA TYR A 620 14.14 -14.41 37.23
C TYR A 620 14.59 -12.99 36.82
N GLU A 621 14.42 -12.59 35.56
CA GLU A 621 14.74 -11.24 35.06
C GLU A 621 13.87 -10.20 35.77
N ASN A 622 14.47 -9.07 36.20
CA ASN A 622 13.91 -8.09 37.15
C ASN A 622 14.06 -8.46 38.65
N MET A 623 14.84 -9.49 39.01
CA MET A 623 15.33 -9.66 40.39
C MET A 623 16.61 -8.84 40.70
N GLU A 624 17.22 -8.23 39.69
CA GLU A 624 18.37 -7.32 39.82
C GLU A 624 17.93 -5.95 40.34
N GLY A 625 17.73 -5.93 41.65
CA GLY A 625 17.33 -4.79 42.47
C GLY A 625 17.15 -5.21 43.93
N PHE A 626 16.96 -6.52 44.19
CA PHE A 626 16.75 -7.05 45.55
C PHE A 626 17.59 -8.28 45.91
N VAL A 627 18.63 -8.58 45.14
CA VAL A 627 19.64 -9.57 45.53
C VAL A 627 21.01 -8.94 45.37
N LYS A 628 21.52 -8.34 46.45
CA LYS A 628 22.97 -8.33 46.65
C LYS A 628 23.37 -9.78 46.92
N ILE A 629 24.22 -10.34 46.06
CA ILE A 629 25.04 -11.49 46.41
C ILE A 629 26.02 -11.07 47.50
#